data_AF-A0A2M6WBM2-F1
#
_entry.id   AF-A0A2M6WBM2-F1
#
_cell.length_a   1.000
_cell.length_b   1.000
_cell.length_c   1.000
_cell.angle_alpha   90.00
_cell.angle_beta   90.00
_cell.angle_gamma   90.00
#
_symmetry.space_group_name_H-M   'P 1'
#
loop_
_entity.id
_entity.type
_entity.pdbx_description
1 polymer ?
#
loop_
_entity_poly.entity_id
_entity_poly.type
_entity_poly.pdbx_seq_one_letter_code
_entity_poly.pdbx_strand_id
1 'polypeptide(L)'
;MKPEILNNLSSLADQINMTAEEKEKLENFVMGKILSELPAKEERIPVWLKLANSLVPANFVMQPAAVFSLIIGLFLITSFASVNASKNSLPGDTLYPLKLTAENLRYNLSFSSEGRAKAAMTMAENRMGELKMITEKPALSKRKKKVKIAKAAAEVKNNLNLVADKLQNIAPDVSESEAATIKEIDVKLSAVKNELNQVGVIMGDEESGEVQLAEAEAEKASAVALAVLDDNNKKNMTDNEQSETDNTSTPETIIEQKTATSTNTSSEYILPLIIEQETTTKEEFKVKLE
;
A
#
# COMPACT_ATOMS: atom_id res chain seq x y z
N MET A 1 -56.84 4.99 7.50
CA MET A 1 -57.47 6.11 6.78
C MET A 1 -57.69 5.89 5.28
N LYS A 2 -56.79 5.25 4.51
CA LYS A 2 -57.04 4.99 3.07
C LYS A 2 -58.18 4.01 2.69
N PRO A 3 -58.46 2.92 3.44
CA PRO A 3 -59.44 1.93 2.98
C PRO A 3 -60.91 2.36 3.18
N GLU A 4 -61.22 3.22 4.14
CA GLU A 4 -62.58 3.71 4.39
C GLU A 4 -63.06 4.70 3.31
N ILE A 5 -62.15 5.51 2.77
CA ILE A 5 -62.47 6.48 1.72
C ILE A 5 -62.83 5.76 0.41
N LEU A 6 -62.13 4.67 0.08
CA LEU A 6 -62.39 3.89 -1.14
C LEU A 6 -63.72 3.14 -1.08
N ASN A 7 -64.09 2.60 0.09
CA ASN A 7 -65.37 1.92 0.27
C ASN A 7 -66.57 2.88 0.19
N ASN A 8 -66.43 4.10 0.72
CA ASN A 8 -67.48 5.12 0.61
C ASN A 8 -67.65 5.66 -0.82
N LEU A 9 -66.57 5.72 -1.61
CA LEU A 9 -66.65 6.15 -3.02
C LEU A 9 -67.37 5.13 -3.91
N SER A 10 -67.20 3.82 -3.66
CA SER A 10 -67.90 2.78 -4.44
C SER A 10 -69.40 2.81 -4.18
N SER A 11 -69.84 3.02 -2.93
CA SER A 11 -71.28 3.09 -2.63
C SER A 11 -71.95 4.34 -3.20
N LEU A 12 -71.21 5.45 -3.39
CA LEU A 12 -71.72 6.63 -4.08
C LEU A 12 -71.82 6.41 -5.60
N ALA A 13 -70.90 5.65 -6.20
CA ALA A 13 -70.94 5.34 -7.62
C ALA A 13 -72.18 4.51 -8.00
N ASP A 14 -72.60 3.57 -7.13
CA ASP A 14 -73.79 2.74 -7.36
C ASP A 14 -75.11 3.50 -7.20
N GLN A 15 -75.12 4.66 -6.52
CA GLN A 15 -76.33 5.47 -6.31
C GLN A 15 -76.56 6.52 -7.40
N ILE A 16 -75.57 6.78 -8.24
CA ILE A 16 -75.65 7.76 -9.31
C ILE A 16 -75.84 7.02 -10.64
N ASN A 17 -77.09 6.90 -11.10
CA ASN A 17 -77.39 6.45 -12.48
C ASN A 17 -76.95 7.53 -13.47
N MET A 18 -75.66 7.56 -13.78
CA MET A 18 -75.08 8.43 -14.80
C MET A 18 -75.35 7.88 -16.18
N THR A 19 -75.91 8.70 -17.06
CA THR A 19 -76.06 8.36 -18.48
C THR A 19 -74.69 8.29 -19.16
N ALA A 20 -74.59 7.54 -20.26
CA ALA A 20 -73.31 7.39 -20.99
C ALA A 20 -72.71 8.74 -21.40
N GLU A 21 -73.56 9.72 -21.74
CA GLU A 21 -73.14 11.07 -22.14
C GLU A 21 -72.57 11.88 -20.97
N GLU A 22 -73.14 11.74 -19.77
CA GLU A 22 -72.63 12.41 -18.57
C GLU A 22 -71.29 11.83 -18.12
N LYS A 23 -71.10 10.52 -18.30
CA LYS A 23 -69.84 9.85 -18.02
C LYS A 23 -68.73 10.33 -18.96
N GLU A 24 -69.02 10.48 -20.25
CA GLU A 24 -68.07 11.00 -21.23
C GLU A 24 -67.71 12.47 -20.94
N LYS A 25 -68.69 13.30 -20.56
CA LYS A 25 -68.43 14.70 -20.17
C LYS A 25 -67.58 14.78 -18.90
N LEU A 26 -67.85 13.93 -17.91
CA LEU A 26 -67.07 13.88 -16.68
C LEU A 26 -65.63 13.40 -16.95
N GLU A 27 -65.47 12.37 -17.78
CA GLU A 27 -64.15 11.84 -18.17
C GLU A 27 -63.33 12.92 -18.88
N ASN A 28 -63.92 13.59 -19.87
CA ASN A 28 -63.25 14.68 -20.59
C ASN A 28 -62.92 15.88 -19.69
N PHE A 29 -63.81 16.22 -18.74
CA PHE A 29 -63.57 17.28 -17.77
C PHE A 29 -62.43 16.94 -16.81
N VAL A 30 -62.43 15.72 -16.26
CA VAL A 30 -61.39 15.24 -15.33
C VAL A 30 -60.05 15.12 -16.06
N MET A 31 -60.05 14.57 -17.28
CA MET A 31 -58.82 14.41 -18.06
C MET A 31 -58.25 15.75 -18.51
N GLY A 32 -59.10 16.71 -18.89
CA GLY A 32 -58.69 18.08 -19.17
C GLY A 32 -58.06 18.76 -17.96
N LYS A 33 -58.65 18.58 -16.77
CA LYS A 33 -58.11 19.18 -15.54
C LYS A 33 -56.80 18.53 -15.10
N ILE A 34 -56.71 17.20 -15.15
CA ILE A 34 -55.48 16.45 -14.83
C ILE A 34 -54.35 16.82 -15.79
N LEU A 35 -54.61 16.91 -17.10
CA LEU A 35 -53.58 17.29 -18.08
C LEU A 35 -53.15 18.75 -17.94
N SER A 36 -54.04 19.65 -17.48
CA SER A 36 -53.71 21.06 -17.24
C SER A 36 -52.96 21.31 -15.93
N GLU A 37 -53.12 20.44 -14.92
CA GLU A 37 -52.50 20.58 -13.59
C GLU A 37 -51.25 19.71 -13.40
N LEU A 38 -50.90 18.84 -14.36
CA LEU A 38 -49.60 18.16 -14.33
C LEU A 38 -48.50 19.17 -14.71
N PRO A 39 -47.59 19.55 -13.79
CA PRO A 39 -46.44 20.34 -14.16
C PRO A 39 -45.67 19.55 -15.23
N ALA A 40 -45.36 20.20 -16.36
CA ALA A 40 -44.47 19.62 -17.36
C ALA A 40 -43.29 18.99 -16.61
N LYS A 41 -43.10 17.69 -16.80
CA LYS A 41 -42.09 16.91 -16.09
C LYS A 41 -40.73 17.48 -16.45
N GLU A 42 -40.29 18.49 -15.69
CA GLU A 42 -38.93 19.00 -15.76
C GLU A 42 -38.05 17.81 -15.41
N GLU A 43 -37.38 17.28 -16.42
CA GLU A 43 -36.40 16.24 -16.24
C GLU A 43 -35.31 16.82 -15.34
N ARG A 44 -35.43 16.57 -14.03
CA ARG A 44 -34.42 16.94 -13.04
C ARG A 44 -33.19 16.10 -13.33
N ILE A 45 -32.36 16.60 -14.23
CA ILE A 45 -31.05 16.03 -14.51
C ILE A 45 -30.31 15.98 -13.17
N PRO A 46 -29.97 14.80 -12.66
CA PRO A 46 -29.35 14.67 -11.36
C PRO A 46 -28.01 15.41 -11.35
N VAL A 47 -27.66 16.02 -10.23
CA VAL A 47 -26.48 16.91 -10.11
C VAL A 47 -25.20 16.23 -10.59
N TRP A 48 -25.05 14.92 -10.34
CA TRP A 48 -23.92 14.14 -10.82
C TRP A 48 -23.82 14.07 -12.36
N LEU A 49 -24.94 14.10 -13.09
CA LEU A 49 -24.95 14.11 -14.56
C LEU A 49 -24.47 15.46 -15.11
N LYS A 50 -24.83 16.57 -14.44
CA LYS A 50 -24.33 17.91 -14.77
C LYS A 50 -22.82 18.01 -14.56
N LEU A 51 -22.31 17.41 -13.48
CA LEU A 51 -20.86 17.30 -13.23
C LEU A 51 -20.16 16.42 -14.27
N ALA A 52 -20.74 15.26 -14.61
CA ALA A 52 -20.17 14.36 -15.62
C ALA A 52 -20.02 15.05 -16.98
N ASN A 53 -21.03 15.82 -17.41
CA ASN A 53 -21.01 16.54 -18.69
C ASN A 53 -20.06 17.74 -18.68
N SER A 54 -19.72 18.28 -17.49
CA SER A 54 -18.71 19.33 -17.35
C SER A 54 -17.28 18.80 -17.34
N LEU A 55 -17.07 17.55 -16.92
CA LEU A 55 -15.75 16.94 -16.77
C LEU A 55 -15.34 16.11 -17.98
N VAL A 56 -16.30 15.56 -18.73
CA VAL A 56 -16.03 14.74 -19.92
C VAL A 56 -16.47 15.53 -21.17
N PRO A 57 -15.52 16.06 -21.98
CA PRO A 57 -15.89 16.74 -23.21
C PRO A 57 -16.59 15.75 -24.16
N ALA A 58 -17.68 16.18 -24.80
CA ALA A 58 -18.55 15.32 -25.62
C ALA A 58 -17.81 14.54 -26.72
N ASN A 59 -16.67 15.06 -27.18
CA ASN A 59 -15.84 14.44 -28.21
C ASN A 59 -14.96 13.29 -27.70
N PHE A 60 -14.84 13.11 -26.37
CA PHE A 60 -14.00 12.07 -25.75
C PHE A 60 -14.70 10.70 -25.67
N VAL A 61 -16.03 10.67 -25.66
CA VAL A 61 -16.81 9.41 -25.51
C VAL A 61 -16.97 8.66 -26.83
N MET A 62 -16.67 9.29 -27.98
CA MET A 62 -16.82 8.68 -29.30
C MET A 62 -15.62 7.83 -29.76
N GLN A 63 -14.49 7.87 -29.05
CA GLN A 63 -13.32 7.06 -29.40
C GLN A 63 -13.17 5.88 -28.42
N PRO A 64 -13.24 4.62 -28.87
CA PRO A 64 -13.05 3.45 -28.02
C PRO A 64 -11.75 3.50 -27.19
N ALA A 65 -10.68 4.08 -27.75
CA ALA A 65 -9.42 4.28 -27.06
C ALA A 65 -9.50 5.27 -25.88
N ALA A 66 -10.32 6.31 -25.99
CA ALA A 66 -10.51 7.31 -24.94
C ALA A 66 -11.36 6.76 -23.78
N VAL A 67 -12.38 5.94 -24.07
CA VAL A 67 -13.15 5.21 -23.06
C VAL A 67 -12.26 4.20 -22.33
N PHE A 68 -11.42 3.46 -23.06
CA PHE A 68 -10.47 2.52 -22.47
C PHE A 68 -9.45 3.24 -21.57
N SER A 69 -8.91 4.36 -22.03
CA SER A 69 -8.01 5.22 -21.24
C SER A 69 -8.69 5.77 -19.98
N LEU A 70 -9.95 6.18 -20.07
CA LEU A 70 -10.73 6.64 -18.92
C LEU A 70 -10.95 5.52 -17.89
N ILE A 71 -11.30 4.31 -18.35
CA ILE A 71 -11.47 3.14 -17.47
C ILE A 71 -10.14 2.80 -16.79
N ILE A 72 -9.03 2.78 -17.54
CA ILE A 72 -7.70 2.56 -16.97
C ILE A 72 -7.36 3.67 -15.98
N GLY A 73 -7.60 4.94 -16.31
CA GLY A 73 -7.36 6.08 -15.45
C GLY A 73 -8.15 5.98 -14.13
N LEU A 74 -9.45 5.67 -14.20
CA LEU A 74 -10.27 5.44 -13.02
C LEU A 74 -9.77 4.25 -12.19
N PHE A 75 -9.38 3.16 -12.86
CA PHE A 75 -8.86 1.96 -12.20
C PHE A 75 -7.53 2.24 -11.50
N LEU A 76 -6.65 3.02 -12.12
CA LEU A 76 -5.38 3.44 -11.52
C LEU A 76 -5.62 4.37 -10.32
N ILE A 77 -6.45 5.41 -10.46
CA ILE A 77 -6.72 6.37 -9.37
C ILE A 77 -7.34 5.65 -8.15
N THR A 78 -8.33 4.79 -8.38
CA THR A 78 -8.97 4.01 -7.30
C THR A 78 -8.03 2.97 -6.68
N SER A 79 -7.13 2.39 -7.48
CA SER A 79 -6.08 1.48 -6.99
C SER A 79 -5.05 2.21 -6.12
N PHE A 80 -4.57 3.38 -6.54
CA PHE A 80 -3.57 4.16 -5.78
C PHE A 80 -4.11 4.62 -4.41
N ALA A 81 -5.38 5.03 -4.35
CA ALA A 81 -6.02 5.40 -3.09
C ALA A 81 -6.13 4.18 -2.15
N SER A 82 -6.52 3.03 -2.69
CA SER A 82 -6.71 1.78 -1.91
C SER A 82 -5.38 1.22 -1.38
N VAL A 83 -4.29 1.33 -2.15
CA VAL A 83 -2.95 0.87 -1.74
C VAL A 83 -2.37 1.77 -0.65
N ASN A 84 -2.56 3.09 -0.71
CA ASN A 84 -2.08 3.95 0.38
C ASN A 84 -2.89 3.75 1.68
N ALA A 85 -4.21 3.54 1.57
CA ALA A 85 -5.03 3.21 2.72
C ALA A 85 -4.66 1.86 3.36
N SER A 86 -4.24 0.86 2.56
CA SER A 86 -3.84 -0.45 3.10
C SER A 86 -2.52 -0.42 3.86
N LYS A 87 -1.62 0.56 3.63
CA LYS A 87 -0.33 0.65 4.34
C LYS A 87 -0.46 0.68 5.86
N ASN A 88 -1.48 1.37 6.37
CA ASN A 88 -1.76 1.50 7.81
C ASN A 88 -2.74 0.45 8.35
N SER A 89 -3.13 -0.54 7.52
CA SER A 89 -4.01 -1.61 7.98
C SER A 89 -3.27 -2.58 8.91
N LEU A 90 -3.95 -3.01 9.98
CA LEU A 90 -3.45 -3.99 10.94
C LEU A 90 -3.96 -5.39 10.60
N PRO A 91 -3.33 -6.46 11.14
CA PRO A 91 -3.80 -7.82 10.98
C PRO A 91 -5.28 -7.94 11.35
N GLY A 92 -6.07 -8.47 10.41
CA GLY A 92 -7.53 -8.64 10.54
C GLY A 92 -8.37 -7.45 10.08
N ASP A 93 -7.76 -6.35 9.64
CA ASP A 93 -8.48 -5.25 9.00
C ASP A 93 -8.82 -5.60 7.54
N THR A 94 -9.85 -4.96 6.99
CA THR A 94 -10.42 -5.31 5.66
C THR A 94 -9.43 -5.16 4.51
N LEU A 95 -8.56 -4.14 4.56
CA LEU A 95 -7.56 -3.85 3.52
C LEU A 95 -6.22 -4.57 3.76
N TYR A 96 -6.09 -5.33 4.84
CA TYR A 96 -4.85 -6.05 5.17
C TYR A 96 -4.41 -7.06 4.10
N PRO A 97 -5.32 -7.86 3.50
CA PRO A 97 -4.93 -8.76 2.43
C PRO A 97 -4.33 -8.02 1.22
N LEU A 98 -4.80 -6.80 0.94
CA LEU A 98 -4.24 -5.98 -0.14
C LEU A 98 -2.81 -5.52 0.18
N LYS A 99 -2.52 -5.19 1.45
CA LYS A 99 -1.15 -4.87 1.91
C LYS A 99 -0.22 -6.06 1.68
N LEU A 100 -0.63 -7.25 2.11
CA LEU A 100 0.16 -8.48 1.92
C LEU A 100 0.40 -8.78 0.44
N THR A 101 -0.60 -8.61 -0.42
CA THR A 101 -0.44 -8.82 -1.87
C THR A 101 0.57 -7.84 -2.48
N ALA A 102 0.53 -6.57 -2.09
CA ALA A 102 1.48 -5.57 -2.58
C ALA A 102 2.92 -5.89 -2.15
N GLU A 103 3.11 -6.31 -0.89
CA GLU A 103 4.41 -6.73 -0.35
C GLU A 103 4.92 -8.00 -1.06
N ASN A 104 4.07 -9.01 -1.21
CA ASN A 104 4.39 -10.24 -1.92
C ASN A 104 4.75 -9.98 -3.39
N LEU A 105 4.06 -9.05 -4.05
CA LEU A 105 4.38 -8.67 -5.42
C LEU A 105 5.78 -8.05 -5.49
N ARG A 106 6.11 -7.14 -4.58
CA ARG A 106 7.46 -6.56 -4.48
C ARG A 106 8.53 -7.63 -4.25
N TYR A 107 8.28 -8.57 -3.35
CA TYR A 107 9.19 -9.69 -3.10
C TYR A 107 9.37 -10.58 -4.34
N ASN A 108 8.28 -10.98 -5.00
CA ASN A 108 8.34 -11.86 -6.17
C ASN A 108 8.94 -11.20 -7.43
N LEU A 109 8.74 -9.89 -7.59
CA LEU A 109 9.34 -9.09 -8.67
C LEU A 109 10.80 -8.71 -8.41
N SER A 110 11.35 -9.02 -7.22
CA SER A 110 12.78 -8.85 -6.95
C SER A 110 13.56 -10.01 -7.58
N PHE A 111 14.50 -9.69 -8.47
CA PHE A 111 15.21 -10.69 -9.28
C PHE A 111 16.46 -11.27 -8.61
N SER A 112 17.14 -10.50 -7.74
CA SER A 112 18.33 -10.96 -7.03
C SER A 112 18.02 -11.54 -5.64
N SER A 113 18.88 -12.43 -5.14
CA SER A 113 18.80 -12.96 -3.77
C SER A 113 18.87 -11.82 -2.75
N GLU A 114 19.79 -10.87 -2.95
CA GLU A 114 19.91 -9.63 -2.17
C GLU A 114 18.61 -8.81 -2.19
N GLY A 115 18.03 -8.56 -3.36
CA GLY A 115 16.79 -7.77 -3.49
C GLY A 115 15.62 -8.45 -2.79
N ARG A 116 15.53 -9.78 -2.86
CA ARG A 116 14.53 -10.57 -2.13
C ARG A 116 14.76 -10.55 -0.62
N ALA A 117 16.01 -10.65 -0.17
CA ALA A 117 16.35 -10.51 1.25
C ALA A 117 15.95 -9.13 1.78
N LYS A 118 16.25 -8.05 1.02
CA LYS A 118 15.84 -6.68 1.35
C LYS A 118 14.32 -6.50 1.39
N ALA A 119 13.60 -7.07 0.42
CA ALA A 119 12.15 -7.05 0.39
C ALA A 119 11.54 -7.80 1.60
N ALA A 120 12.03 -9.00 1.91
CA ALA A 120 11.60 -9.78 3.08
C ALA A 120 11.92 -9.06 4.39
N MET A 121 13.08 -8.41 4.50
CA MET A 121 13.46 -7.60 5.66
C MET A 121 12.49 -6.43 5.86
N THR A 122 12.13 -5.73 4.76
CA THR A 122 11.13 -4.64 4.82
C THR A 122 9.77 -5.16 5.31
N MET A 123 9.37 -6.37 4.87
CA MET A 123 8.13 -6.99 5.35
C MET A 123 8.18 -7.29 6.85
N ALA A 124 9.32 -7.79 7.36
CA ALA A 124 9.53 -8.01 8.80
C ALA A 124 9.47 -6.69 9.59
N GLU A 125 10.13 -5.63 9.11
CA GLU A 125 10.07 -4.28 9.71
C GLU A 125 8.62 -3.77 9.77
N ASN A 126 7.85 -3.94 8.69
CA ASN A 126 6.44 -3.56 8.66
C ASN A 126 5.61 -4.31 9.70
N ARG A 127 5.81 -5.63 9.84
CA ARG A 127 5.11 -6.43 10.86
C ARG A 127 5.52 -6.02 12.28
N MET A 128 6.78 -5.62 12.48
CA MET A 128 7.25 -5.11 13.77
C MET A 128 6.59 -3.76 14.12
N GLY A 129 6.47 -2.86 13.14
CA GLY A 129 5.68 -1.63 13.30
C GLY A 129 4.22 -1.90 13.65
N GLU A 130 3.61 -2.94 13.08
CA GLU A 130 2.24 -3.35 13.42
C GLU A 130 2.13 -3.89 14.84
N LEU A 131 3.10 -4.70 15.28
CA LEU A 131 3.16 -5.18 16.66
C LEU A 131 3.16 -4.01 17.65
N LYS A 132 4.01 -3.00 17.42
CA LYS A 132 4.06 -1.77 18.22
C LYS A 132 2.71 -1.05 18.26
N MET A 133 2.11 -0.82 17.08
CA MET A 133 0.80 -0.18 16.98
C MET A 133 -0.28 -0.97 17.75
N ILE A 134 -0.26 -2.30 17.69
CA ILE A 134 -1.22 -3.13 18.42
C ILE A 134 -0.95 -3.07 19.93
N THR A 135 0.33 -3.08 20.36
CA THR A 135 0.69 -2.99 21.78
C THR A 135 0.30 -1.66 22.41
N GLU A 136 0.37 -0.57 21.66
CA GLU A 136 0.07 0.78 22.15
C GLU A 136 -1.41 1.13 22.09
N LYS A 137 -2.22 0.44 21.27
CA LYS A 137 -3.64 0.78 21.06
C LYS A 137 -4.51 0.42 22.28
N PRO A 138 -5.05 1.42 23.02
CA PRO A 138 -5.80 1.16 24.25
C PRO A 138 -7.22 0.63 24.01
N ALA A 139 -7.77 0.86 22.81
CA ALA A 139 -9.16 0.51 22.48
C ALA A 139 -9.40 -0.98 22.15
N LEU A 140 -8.35 -1.81 22.14
CA LEU A 140 -8.48 -3.25 21.85
C LEU A 140 -8.63 -4.05 23.15
N SER A 141 -9.61 -4.96 23.19
CA SER A 141 -9.72 -5.90 24.30
C SER A 141 -8.49 -6.81 24.36
N LYS A 142 -8.08 -7.23 25.58
CA LYS A 142 -6.89 -8.07 25.80
C LYS A 142 -6.85 -9.30 24.89
N ARG A 143 -8.00 -9.99 24.73
CA ARG A 143 -8.11 -11.17 23.85
C ARG A 143 -7.86 -10.83 22.37
N LYS A 144 -8.47 -9.76 21.84
CA LYS A 144 -8.27 -9.34 20.44
C LYS A 144 -6.84 -8.89 20.20
N LYS A 145 -6.25 -8.18 21.16
CA LYS A 145 -4.86 -7.75 21.15
C LYS A 145 -3.91 -8.95 21.08
N LYS A 146 -4.09 -9.95 21.95
CA LYS A 146 -3.30 -11.20 21.93
C LYS A 146 -3.34 -11.91 20.58
N VAL A 147 -4.53 -12.09 19.98
CA VAL A 147 -4.67 -12.75 18.67
C VAL A 147 -3.96 -11.96 17.57
N LYS A 148 -4.11 -10.63 17.54
CA LYS A 148 -3.45 -9.78 16.53
C LYS A 148 -1.92 -9.77 16.71
N ILE A 149 -1.43 -9.75 17.95
CA ILE A 149 0.01 -9.83 18.26
C ILE A 149 0.58 -11.17 17.85
N ALA A 150 -0.05 -12.28 18.24
CA ALA A 150 0.40 -13.62 17.85
C ALA A 150 0.49 -13.77 16.33
N LYS A 151 -0.51 -13.26 15.61
CA LYS A 151 -0.50 -13.26 14.14
C LYS A 151 0.64 -12.42 13.56
N ALA A 152 0.81 -11.18 14.03
CA ALA A 152 1.88 -10.31 13.54
C ALA A 152 3.27 -10.87 13.86
N ALA A 153 3.48 -11.44 15.05
CA ALA A 153 4.72 -12.08 15.45
C ALA A 153 5.03 -13.34 14.60
N ALA A 154 4.03 -14.17 14.33
CA ALA A 154 4.19 -15.29 13.41
C ALA A 154 4.58 -14.83 11.99
N GLU A 155 4.03 -13.71 11.52
CA GLU A 155 4.41 -13.11 10.24
C GLU A 155 5.83 -12.51 10.27
N VAL A 156 6.26 -11.87 11.38
CA VAL A 156 7.67 -11.46 11.58
C VAL A 156 8.58 -12.67 11.42
N LYS A 157 8.33 -13.76 12.18
CA LYS A 157 9.10 -15.00 12.12
C LYS A 157 9.22 -15.52 10.68
N ASN A 158 8.10 -15.62 9.96
CA ASN A 158 8.11 -16.14 8.59
C ASN A 158 8.93 -15.25 7.65
N ASN A 159 8.82 -13.93 7.77
CA ASN A 159 9.60 -13.00 6.95
C ASN A 159 11.09 -13.05 7.28
N LEU A 160 11.46 -13.21 8.56
CA LEU A 160 12.86 -13.39 8.99
C LEU A 160 13.45 -14.70 8.47
N ASN A 161 12.67 -15.78 8.42
CA ASN A 161 13.10 -17.03 7.81
C ASN A 161 13.36 -16.84 6.30
N LEU A 162 12.52 -16.07 5.60
CA LEU A 162 12.77 -15.70 4.20
C LEU A 162 14.06 -14.87 4.03
N VAL A 163 14.35 -13.95 4.96
CA VAL A 163 15.62 -13.21 4.97
C VAL A 163 16.79 -14.19 5.11
N ALA A 164 16.76 -15.07 6.10
CA ALA A 164 17.83 -16.05 6.33
C ALA A 164 18.04 -16.96 5.11
N ASP A 165 16.97 -17.50 4.53
CA ASP A 165 17.03 -18.32 3.32
C ASP A 165 17.66 -17.55 2.15
N LYS A 166 17.27 -16.28 1.93
CA LYS A 166 17.81 -15.50 0.81
C LYS A 166 19.26 -15.08 1.03
N LEU A 167 19.67 -14.78 2.26
CA LEU A 167 21.06 -14.50 2.60
C LEU A 167 21.96 -15.72 2.38
N GLN A 168 21.52 -16.93 2.75
CA GLN A 168 22.28 -18.17 2.50
C GLN A 168 22.50 -18.46 1.01
N ASN A 169 21.60 -17.96 0.16
CA ASN A 169 21.68 -18.13 -1.29
C ASN A 169 22.43 -16.98 -1.99
N ILE A 170 23.05 -16.05 -1.25
CA ILE A 170 23.98 -15.08 -1.83
C ILE A 170 25.29 -15.81 -2.08
N ALA A 171 25.85 -15.67 -3.28
CA ALA A 171 27.09 -16.33 -3.65
C ALA A 171 28.22 -15.92 -2.69
N PRO A 172 29.21 -16.78 -2.44
CA PRO A 172 30.36 -16.46 -1.58
C PRO A 172 31.25 -15.35 -2.15
N ASP A 173 31.06 -14.97 -3.42
CA ASP A 173 31.71 -13.83 -4.06
C ASP A 173 30.77 -12.62 -4.05
N VAL A 174 30.62 -12.04 -2.86
CA VAL A 174 29.67 -10.96 -2.60
C VAL A 174 30.26 -9.66 -3.14
N SER A 175 29.56 -9.01 -4.06
CA SER A 175 29.97 -7.67 -4.50
C SER A 175 29.95 -6.67 -3.33
N GLU A 176 30.72 -5.58 -3.43
CA GLU A 176 30.73 -4.53 -2.40
C GLU A 176 29.32 -3.99 -2.10
N SER A 177 28.49 -3.87 -3.14
CA SER A 177 27.08 -3.46 -3.02
C SER A 177 26.26 -4.47 -2.21
N GLU A 178 26.40 -5.76 -2.48
CA GLU A 178 25.67 -6.80 -1.75
C GLU A 178 26.14 -6.87 -0.28
N ALA A 179 27.45 -6.73 -0.03
CA ALA A 179 28.00 -6.71 1.32
C ALA A 179 27.46 -5.52 2.13
N ALA A 180 27.33 -4.34 1.50
CA ALA A 180 26.70 -3.18 2.11
C ALA A 180 25.22 -3.44 2.47
N THR A 181 24.47 -4.09 1.58
CA THR A 181 23.07 -4.45 1.86
C THR A 181 22.94 -5.50 2.96
N ILE A 182 23.81 -6.51 3.00
CA ILE A 182 23.81 -7.51 4.07
C ILE A 182 24.09 -6.86 5.42
N LYS A 183 25.03 -5.90 5.47
CA LYS A 183 25.30 -5.10 6.66
C LYS A 183 24.10 -4.23 7.07
N GLU A 184 23.41 -3.61 6.11
CA GLU A 184 22.14 -2.91 6.36
C GLU A 184 21.11 -3.85 7.00
N ILE A 185 20.97 -5.07 6.45
CA ILE A 185 20.05 -6.08 6.96
C ILE A 185 20.44 -6.51 8.38
N ASP A 186 21.71 -6.75 8.69
CA ASP A 186 22.15 -7.14 10.03
C ASP A 186 21.84 -6.07 11.10
N VAL A 187 22.05 -4.78 10.77
CA VAL A 187 21.65 -3.66 11.64
C VAL A 187 20.14 -3.68 11.90
N LYS A 188 19.34 -3.92 10.86
CA LYS A 188 17.88 -3.99 10.98
C LYS A 188 17.40 -5.23 11.74
N LEU A 189 18.07 -6.36 11.59
CA LEU A 189 17.78 -7.58 12.36
C LEU A 189 18.02 -7.36 13.86
N SER A 190 19.10 -6.68 14.20
CA SER A 190 19.38 -6.27 15.58
C SER A 190 18.30 -5.34 16.14
N ALA A 191 17.83 -4.38 15.34
CA ALA A 191 16.72 -3.51 15.73
C ALA A 191 15.42 -4.30 15.96
N VAL A 192 15.05 -5.19 15.02
CA VAL A 192 13.87 -6.05 15.15
C VAL A 192 13.95 -6.94 16.39
N LYS A 193 15.10 -7.55 16.67
CA LYS A 193 15.32 -8.36 17.87
C LYS A 193 15.07 -7.55 19.16
N ASN A 194 15.61 -6.34 19.23
CA ASN A 194 15.42 -5.46 20.38
C ASN A 194 13.95 -5.06 20.57
N GLU A 195 13.23 -4.84 19.47
CA GLU A 195 11.81 -4.49 19.49
C GLU A 195 10.92 -5.68 19.89
N LEU A 196 11.23 -6.88 19.41
CA LEU A 196 10.54 -8.12 19.82
C LEU A 196 10.71 -8.36 21.32
N ASN A 197 11.90 -8.14 21.85
CA ASN A 197 12.17 -8.21 23.29
C ASN A 197 11.28 -7.26 24.09
N GLN A 198 11.17 -5.99 23.66
CA GLN A 198 10.30 -5.01 24.32
C GLN A 198 8.82 -5.44 24.28
N VAL A 199 8.36 -5.95 23.13
CA VAL A 199 6.99 -6.47 23.00
C VAL A 199 6.77 -7.69 23.90
N GLY A 200 7.76 -8.58 24.01
CA GLY A 200 7.75 -9.73 24.92
C GLY A 200 7.55 -9.31 26.37
N VAL A 201 8.31 -8.32 26.84
CA VAL A 201 8.19 -7.75 28.19
C VAL A 201 6.80 -7.14 28.44
N ILE A 202 6.23 -6.44 27.46
CA ILE A 202 4.89 -5.84 27.58
C ILE A 202 3.79 -6.92 27.67
N MET A 203 3.95 -8.02 26.95
CA MET A 203 2.96 -9.11 26.89
C MET A 203 3.06 -10.08 28.08
N GLY A 204 4.24 -10.20 28.69
CA GLY A 204 4.54 -11.20 29.71
C GLY A 204 4.77 -12.60 29.14
N ASP A 205 5.47 -13.43 29.90
CA ASP A 205 5.99 -14.74 29.46
C ASP A 205 4.91 -15.73 29.00
N GLU A 206 3.71 -15.68 29.59
CA GLU A 206 2.61 -16.61 29.30
C GLU A 206 1.90 -16.29 27.96
N GLU A 207 2.06 -15.08 27.42
CA GLU A 207 1.37 -14.64 26.19
C GLU A 207 2.33 -14.42 25.01
N SER A 208 3.64 -14.62 25.19
CA SER A 208 4.69 -14.24 24.24
C SER A 208 5.24 -15.38 23.37
N GLY A 209 4.63 -16.57 23.34
CA GLY A 209 5.17 -17.74 22.62
C GLY A 209 5.56 -17.46 21.16
N GLU A 210 4.70 -16.82 20.36
CA GLU A 210 5.05 -16.45 18.97
C GLU A 210 6.10 -15.32 18.89
N VAL A 211 6.18 -14.46 19.90
CA VAL A 211 7.20 -13.39 19.99
C VAL A 211 8.57 -14.00 20.25
N GLN A 212 8.66 -14.97 21.16
CA GLN A 212 9.90 -15.72 21.44
C GLN A 212 10.36 -16.51 20.21
N LEU A 213 9.43 -17.13 19.47
CA LEU A 213 9.76 -17.80 18.21
C LEU A 213 10.27 -16.83 17.15
N ALA A 214 9.69 -15.64 17.05
CA ALA A 214 10.18 -14.59 16.16
C ALA A 214 11.55 -14.07 16.58
N GLU A 215 11.82 -13.96 17.88
CA GLU A 215 13.12 -13.54 18.42
C GLU A 215 14.21 -14.56 18.09
N ALA A 216 13.96 -15.85 18.33
CA ALA A 216 14.89 -16.92 17.96
C ALA A 216 15.19 -16.94 16.45
N GLU A 217 14.18 -16.67 15.61
CA GLU A 217 14.39 -16.56 14.16
C GLU A 217 15.18 -15.30 13.79
N ALA A 218 15.02 -14.19 14.51
CA ALA A 218 15.84 -12.98 14.32
C ALA A 218 17.32 -13.25 14.65
N GLU A 219 17.60 -13.98 15.73
CA GLU A 219 18.96 -14.41 16.08
C GLU A 219 19.58 -15.30 15.01
N LYS A 220 18.82 -16.29 14.53
CA LYS A 220 19.26 -17.17 13.44
C LYS A 220 19.56 -16.38 12.17
N ALA A 221 18.68 -15.44 11.79
CA ALA A 221 18.89 -14.61 10.60
C ALA A 221 20.13 -13.70 10.74
N SER A 222 20.38 -13.12 11.91
CA SER A 222 21.57 -12.29 12.16
C SER A 222 22.85 -13.13 12.12
N ALA A 223 22.85 -14.34 12.71
CA ALA A 223 23.97 -15.25 12.61
C ALA A 223 24.31 -15.62 11.16
N VAL A 224 23.29 -15.83 10.32
CA VAL A 224 23.47 -16.05 8.88
C VAL A 224 24.07 -14.82 8.20
N ALA A 225 23.56 -13.62 8.48
CA ALA A 225 24.09 -12.38 7.89
C ALA A 225 25.57 -12.18 8.23
N LEU A 226 25.95 -12.41 9.50
CA LEU A 226 27.34 -12.31 9.96
C LEU A 226 28.23 -13.37 9.31
N ALA A 227 27.75 -14.61 9.15
CA ALA A 227 28.50 -15.66 8.47
C ALA A 227 28.83 -15.29 7.01
N VAL A 228 27.84 -14.77 6.27
CA VAL A 228 28.05 -14.34 4.87
C VAL A 228 29.05 -13.17 4.79
N LEU A 229 29.01 -12.24 5.74
CA LEU A 229 29.98 -11.14 5.80
C LEU A 229 31.39 -11.59 6.16
N ASP A 230 31.54 -12.55 7.07
CA ASP A 230 32.85 -13.08 7.50
C ASP A 230 33.52 -13.90 6.38
N ASP A 231 32.74 -14.73 5.67
CA ASP A 231 33.24 -15.49 4.51
C ASP A 231 33.75 -14.55 3.40
N ASN A 232 33.04 -13.44 3.15
CA ASN A 232 33.47 -12.42 2.18
C ASN A 232 34.79 -11.74 2.61
N ASN A 233 34.95 -11.41 3.90
CA ASN A 233 36.18 -10.80 4.41
C ASN A 233 37.39 -11.72 4.31
N LYS A 234 37.25 -13.01 4.65
CA LYS A 234 38.35 -14.00 4.55
C LYS A 234 38.86 -14.16 3.11
N LYS A 235 37.95 -14.17 2.14
CA LYS A 235 38.31 -14.30 0.72
C LYS A 235 39.09 -13.08 0.22
N ASN A 236 38.63 -11.86 0.54
CA ASN A 236 39.32 -10.62 0.16
C ASN A 236 40.74 -10.50 0.74
N MET A 237 41.01 -11.13 1.90
CA MET A 237 42.38 -11.20 2.45
C MET A 237 43.27 -12.21 1.71
N THR A 238 42.69 -13.30 1.20
CA THR A 238 43.42 -14.36 0.48
C THR A 238 43.80 -13.93 -0.94
N ASP A 239 42.93 -13.19 -1.62
CA ASP A 239 43.18 -12.66 -2.97
C ASP A 239 44.25 -11.55 -2.99
N ASN A 240 44.48 -10.88 -1.85
CA ASN A 240 45.48 -9.80 -1.73
C ASN A 240 46.90 -10.32 -1.40
N GLU A 241 47.05 -11.54 -0.87
CA GLU A 241 48.37 -12.16 -0.65
C GLU A 241 48.94 -12.84 -1.92
N GLN A 242 48.14 -13.04 -2.96
CA GLN A 242 48.58 -13.72 -4.18
C GLN A 242 49.03 -12.79 -5.31
N SER A 243 49.11 -11.48 -5.05
CA SER A 243 49.50 -10.46 -6.05
C SER A 243 50.89 -9.83 -5.83
N GLU A 244 51.72 -10.34 -4.91
CA GLU A 244 53.05 -9.78 -4.58
C GLU A 244 54.28 -10.54 -5.14
N THR A 245 54.12 -11.54 -6.01
CA THR A 245 55.28 -12.19 -6.66
C THR A 245 55.09 -12.41 -8.16
N ASP A 246 55.15 -11.33 -8.95
CA ASP A 246 56.05 -11.27 -10.11
C ASP A 246 56.01 -9.87 -10.73
N ASN A 247 57.00 -9.03 -10.41
CA ASN A 247 57.30 -7.82 -11.17
C ASN A 247 58.81 -7.61 -11.20
N THR A 248 59.49 -8.41 -12.02
CA THR A 248 60.81 -8.03 -12.56
C THR A 248 60.63 -7.44 -13.95
N SER A 249 60.72 -6.12 -13.98
CA SER A 249 61.10 -5.20 -15.06
C SER A 249 61.30 -5.72 -16.49
N THR A 250 60.55 -5.11 -17.43
CA THR A 250 61.13 -4.55 -18.66
C THR A 250 60.38 -3.29 -19.06
N PRO A 251 61.06 -2.14 -19.30
CA PRO A 251 60.43 -0.93 -19.80
C PRO A 251 60.48 -0.93 -21.34
N GLU A 252 59.37 -0.66 -22.03
CA GLU A 252 59.45 -0.02 -23.36
C GLU A 252 58.12 0.59 -23.81
N THR A 253 58.23 1.89 -24.11
CA THR A 253 57.64 2.60 -25.26
C THR A 253 56.19 3.08 -25.22
N ILE A 254 56.13 4.39 -25.01
CA ILE A 254 55.11 5.37 -25.41
C ILE A 254 54.66 5.16 -26.86
N ILE A 255 53.37 4.96 -27.12
CA ILE A 255 52.67 5.57 -28.27
C ILE A 255 51.28 6.05 -27.83
N GLU A 256 51.15 7.37 -27.97
CA GLU A 256 49.96 8.20 -27.94
C GLU A 256 49.01 7.85 -29.11
N GLN A 257 47.73 7.57 -28.85
CA GLN A 257 46.69 7.74 -29.87
C GLN A 257 45.31 8.09 -29.29
N LYS A 258 45.02 9.38 -29.45
CA LYS A 258 43.73 10.07 -29.44
C LYS A 258 42.76 9.45 -30.45
N THR A 259 41.50 9.17 -30.07
CA THR A 259 40.29 9.60 -30.81
C THR A 259 38.96 9.21 -30.13
N ALA A 260 38.07 10.20 -30.09
CA ALA A 260 36.62 10.16 -30.30
C ALA A 260 35.69 9.36 -29.35
N THR A 261 35.06 10.11 -28.45
CA THR A 261 33.60 10.31 -28.34
C THR A 261 32.69 9.20 -28.85
N SER A 262 32.04 8.49 -27.92
CA SER A 262 30.70 7.95 -28.16
C SER A 262 29.85 8.13 -26.90
N THR A 263 28.87 9.02 -27.02
CA THR A 263 27.83 9.31 -26.04
C THR A 263 26.79 8.19 -26.05
N ASN A 264 26.65 7.49 -24.93
CA ASN A 264 25.45 6.70 -24.63
C ASN A 264 25.20 6.78 -23.12
N THR A 265 24.41 7.77 -22.70
CA THR A 265 23.76 7.73 -21.40
C THR A 265 22.27 7.95 -21.62
N SER A 266 21.57 6.83 -21.44
CA SER A 266 20.13 6.69 -21.46
C SER A 266 19.48 7.58 -20.41
N SER A 267 18.29 8.03 -20.78
CA SER A 267 17.38 8.89 -20.02
C SER A 267 17.08 8.39 -18.60
N GLU A 268 17.56 9.12 -17.60
CA GLU A 268 16.93 9.18 -16.29
C GLU A 268 15.69 10.11 -16.38
N TYR A 269 14.49 9.54 -16.30
CA TYR A 269 13.31 10.29 -15.90
C TYR A 269 13.25 10.32 -14.37
N ILE A 270 13.88 11.32 -13.76
CA ILE A 270 13.62 11.72 -12.38
C ILE A 270 12.56 12.82 -12.43
N LEU A 271 11.33 12.50 -11.99
CA LEU A 271 10.35 13.52 -11.66
C LEU A 271 10.77 14.20 -10.34
N PRO A 272 10.95 15.53 -10.29
CA PRO A 272 11.23 16.21 -9.05
C PRO A 272 9.98 16.22 -8.16
N LEU A 273 10.08 15.63 -6.97
CA LEU A 273 9.15 15.84 -5.87
C LEU A 273 9.22 17.33 -5.48
N ILE A 274 8.14 18.06 -5.76
CA ILE A 274 7.89 19.38 -5.18
C ILE A 274 7.53 19.14 -3.71
N ILE A 275 8.47 19.43 -2.81
CA ILE A 275 8.22 19.52 -1.37
C ILE A 275 7.85 20.98 -1.10
N GLU A 276 6.56 21.21 -0.91
CA GLU A 276 6.00 22.44 -0.38
C GLU A 276 6.39 22.52 1.11
N GLN A 277 7.31 23.42 1.45
CA GLN A 277 7.64 23.71 2.84
C GLN A 277 6.60 24.68 3.41
N GLU A 278 5.67 24.17 4.21
CA GLU A 278 4.89 25.00 5.12
C GLU A 278 5.79 25.49 6.25
N THR A 279 6.11 26.77 6.23
CA THR A 279 6.76 27.47 7.33
C THR A 279 5.72 27.77 8.42
N THR A 280 5.71 26.97 9.48
CA THR A 280 4.97 27.32 10.71
C THR A 280 5.70 28.43 11.45
N THR A 281 5.03 29.57 11.55
CA THR A 281 5.38 30.75 12.35
C THR A 281 5.57 30.39 13.83
N LYS A 282 6.71 30.81 14.39
CA LYS A 282 7.01 30.79 15.84
C LYS A 282 6.07 31.75 16.57
N GLU A 283 5.29 31.24 17.52
CA GLU A 283 4.72 32.06 18.60
C GLU A 283 5.78 32.30 19.68
N GLU A 284 6.01 33.58 19.97
CA GLU A 284 6.84 34.05 21.08
C GLU A 284 6.14 33.80 22.42
N PHE A 285 6.72 32.94 23.26
CA PHE A 285 6.34 32.79 24.65
C PHE A 285 7.05 33.87 25.48
N LYS A 286 6.36 34.97 25.80
CA LYS A 286 6.83 35.98 26.78
C LYS A 286 6.66 35.43 28.20
N VAL A 287 7.79 35.12 28.85
CA VAL A 287 7.87 34.91 30.29
C VAL A 287 7.79 36.28 30.97
N LYS A 288 6.76 36.48 31.80
CA LYS A 288 6.63 37.65 32.68
C LYS A 288 7.12 37.23 34.07
N LEU A 289 8.24 37.81 34.50
CA LEU A 289 8.73 37.77 35.88
C LEU A 289 8.13 38.95 36.62
N GLU A 290 7.25 38.69 37.58
CA GLU A 290 6.94 39.52 38.75
C GLU A 290 6.68 38.60 39.95
#